data_AF-A0A7W1BQP8-F1
#
_entry.id   AF-A0A7W1BQP8-F1
#
_cell.length_a   1.000
_cell.length_b   1.000
_cell.length_c   1.000
_cell.angle_alpha   90.00
_cell.angle_beta   90.00
_cell.angle_gamma   90.00
#
_symmetry.space_group_name_H-M   'P 1'
#
loop_
_entity.id
_entity.type
_entity.pdbx_description
1 polymer ?
#
loop_
_entity_poly.entity_id
_entity_poly.type
_entity_poly.pdbx_seq_one_letter_code
_entity_poly.pdbx_strand_id
1 'polypeptide(L)'
;MKTILAGYDGTRSAERALKRAAEFAKAFDAKVVVVDVVAPEPLATPGAFGLMPYYSYRAEEPSQALQTDEAVWQQHRDQVQALFSVAGIAVEFAGVVGVPDEEIVELAEQQHADLIVVGTREPGFFERLLGGSVSQGVARRAHCDVLIVHPRPGEED
;
A
#
# COMPACT_ATOMS: atom_id res chain seq x y z
N MET A 1 -21.17 2.09 4.46
CA MET A 1 -19.79 1.60 4.49
C MET A 1 -19.77 0.27 5.24
N LYS A 2 -19.43 -0.80 4.55
CA LYS A 2 -19.31 -2.18 5.04
C LYS A 2 -17.86 -2.67 4.98
N THR A 3 -17.09 -2.23 3.97
CA THR A 3 -15.70 -2.66 3.78
C THR A 3 -14.80 -1.45 3.59
N ILE A 4 -13.69 -1.43 4.32
CA ILE A 4 -12.62 -0.43 4.21
C ILE A 4 -11.35 -1.14 3.74
N LEU A 5 -10.76 -0.66 2.65
CA LEU A 5 -9.43 -1.09 2.21
C LEU A 5 -8.38 -0.09 2.72
N ALA A 6 -7.28 -0.55 3.31
CA ALA A 6 -6.19 0.33 3.74
C ALA A 6 -4.85 -0.12 3.15
N GLY A 7 -4.10 0.81 2.56
CA GLY A 7 -2.75 0.54 2.05
C GLY A 7 -1.69 0.57 3.15
N TYR A 8 -0.77 -0.39 3.12
CA TYR A 8 0.33 -0.52 4.08
C TYR A 8 1.65 -0.87 3.41
N ASP A 9 2.70 -0.09 3.69
CA ASP A 9 4.06 -0.31 3.16
C ASP A 9 5.11 -0.40 4.28
N GLY A 10 4.68 -0.62 5.54
CA GLY A 10 5.56 -0.61 6.71
C GLY A 10 5.97 0.78 7.21
N THR A 11 5.57 1.87 6.53
CA THR A 11 5.95 3.22 6.95
C THR A 11 5.03 3.82 8.01
N ARG A 12 5.53 4.84 8.73
CA ARG A 12 4.73 5.62 9.69
C ARG A 12 3.50 6.25 9.03
N SER A 13 3.63 6.70 7.79
CA SER A 13 2.52 7.27 7.03
C SER A 13 1.38 6.27 6.82
N ALA A 14 1.73 5.02 6.53
CA ALA A 14 0.77 3.95 6.41
C ALA A 14 0.21 3.51 7.78
N GLU A 15 1.02 3.49 8.84
CA GLU A 15 0.54 3.21 10.20
C GLU A 15 -0.52 4.23 10.66
N ARG A 16 -0.35 5.52 10.32
CA ARG A 16 -1.38 6.55 10.54
C ARG A 16 -2.66 6.24 9.78
N ALA A 17 -2.54 5.78 8.53
CA ALA A 17 -3.67 5.35 7.72
C ALA A 17 -4.42 4.18 8.35
N LEU A 18 -3.71 3.16 8.86
CA LEU A 18 -4.30 2.02 9.57
C LEU A 18 -5.07 2.44 10.82
N LYS A 19 -4.50 3.36 11.63
CA LYS A 19 -5.19 3.90 12.81
C LYS A 19 -6.49 4.59 12.43
N ARG A 20 -6.48 5.36 11.34
CA ARG A 20 -7.69 6.03 10.84
C ARG A 20 -8.71 5.03 10.29
N ALA A 21 -8.26 4.00 9.56
CA ALA A 21 -9.12 2.92 9.10
C ALA A 21 -9.80 2.20 10.28
N ALA A 22 -9.07 1.95 11.38
CA ALA A 22 -9.63 1.36 12.60
C ALA A 22 -10.69 2.25 13.26
N GLU A 23 -10.48 3.57 13.31
CA GLU A 23 -11.47 4.52 13.83
C GLU A 23 -12.78 4.47 13.02
N PHE A 24 -12.68 4.48 11.68
CA PHE A 24 -13.85 4.37 10.79
C PHE A 24 -14.51 2.99 10.90
N ALA A 25 -13.74 1.92 10.91
CA ALA A 25 -14.26 0.57 11.06
C ALA A 25 -15.07 0.41 12.34
N LYS A 26 -14.58 0.95 13.47
CA LYS A 26 -15.32 0.94 14.73
C LYS A 26 -16.60 1.78 14.68
N ALA A 27 -16.56 2.94 14.02
CA ALA A 27 -17.71 3.83 13.92
C ALA A 27 -18.83 3.26 13.04
N PHE A 28 -18.47 2.48 12.02
CA PHE A 28 -19.40 1.95 11.01
C PHE A 28 -19.64 0.44 11.12
N ASP A 29 -19.04 -0.25 12.09
CA ASP A 29 -19.03 -1.71 12.20
C ASP A 29 -18.59 -2.39 10.89
N ALA A 30 -17.52 -1.84 10.30
CA ALA A 30 -17.02 -2.23 8.99
C ALA A 30 -15.86 -3.23 9.08
N LYS A 31 -15.79 -4.13 8.10
CA LYS A 31 -14.64 -5.00 7.86
C LYS A 31 -13.45 -4.17 7.37
N VAL A 32 -12.24 -4.52 7.80
CA VAL A 32 -10.99 -3.93 7.26
C VAL A 32 -10.20 -4.97 6.49
N VAL A 33 -9.76 -4.60 5.29
CA VAL A 33 -8.78 -5.32 4.49
C VAL A 33 -7.55 -4.43 4.35
N VAL A 34 -6.39 -4.92 4.77
CA VAL A 34 -5.11 -4.25 4.60
C VAL A 34 -4.38 -4.87 3.43
N VAL A 35 -3.85 -4.02 2.55
CA VAL A 35 -3.06 -4.44 1.39
C VAL A 35 -1.66 -3.88 1.46
N ASP A 36 -0.68 -4.74 1.21
CA ASP A 36 0.72 -4.37 1.07
C ASP A 36 1.20 -4.78 -0.31
N VAL A 37 1.65 -3.79 -1.10
CA VAL A 37 2.03 -3.99 -2.49
C VAL A 37 3.52 -3.82 -2.66
N VAL A 38 4.19 -4.88 -3.09
CA VAL A 38 5.61 -4.85 -3.47
C VAL A 38 5.72 -4.64 -4.98
N ALA A 39 6.41 -3.57 -5.37
CA ALA A 39 6.69 -3.31 -6.78
C ALA A 39 7.76 -4.27 -7.30
N PRO A 40 7.58 -4.89 -8.48
CA PRO A 40 8.60 -5.75 -9.07
C PRO A 40 9.87 -4.95 -9.40
N GLU A 41 11.04 -5.49 -9.04
CA GLU A 41 12.32 -4.86 -9.40
C GLU A 41 12.48 -4.79 -10.93
N PRO A 42 12.77 -3.60 -11.50
CA PRO A 42 13.02 -3.48 -12.93
C PRO A 42 14.39 -4.10 -13.27
N LEU A 43 14.42 -5.04 -14.21
CA LEU A 43 15.66 -5.51 -14.78
C LEU A 43 16.17 -4.50 -15.80
N ALA A 44 17.39 -4.02 -15.59
CA ALA A 44 18.13 -3.29 -16.61
C ALA A 44 18.78 -4.31 -17.55
N THR A 45 18.27 -4.42 -18.77
CA THR A 45 18.94 -5.13 -19.86
C THR A 45 19.82 -4.15 -20.65
N PRO A 46 21.05 -4.53 -21.05
CA PRO A 46 21.85 -3.67 -21.92
C PRO A 46 21.10 -3.43 -23.23
N GLY A 47 20.77 -2.16 -23.55
CA GLY A 47 20.14 -1.84 -24.82
C GLY A 47 21.11 -1.99 -26.00
N ALA A 48 20.55 -1.97 -27.22
CA ALA A 48 21.32 -2.12 -28.45
C ALA A 48 22.51 -1.15 -28.48
N PHE A 49 23.70 -1.68 -28.78
CA PHE A 49 24.96 -0.94 -28.86
C PHE A 49 25.42 -0.28 -27.54
N GLY A 50 24.87 -0.65 -26.37
CA GLY A 50 25.32 -0.12 -25.08
C GLY A 50 25.00 1.36 -24.85
N LEU A 51 24.12 1.94 -25.66
CA LEU A 51 23.85 3.38 -25.66
C LEU A 51 22.82 3.80 -24.61
N MET A 52 21.92 2.89 -24.18
CA MET A 52 20.96 3.08 -23.08
C MET A 52 20.49 1.73 -22.51
N PRO A 53 20.29 1.58 -21.19
CA PRO A 53 19.64 0.40 -20.62
C PRO A 53 18.16 0.35 -21.02
N TYR A 54 17.67 -0.84 -21.39
CA TYR A 54 16.25 -1.13 -21.58
C TYR A 54 15.72 -1.75 -20.28
N TYR A 55 14.75 -1.08 -19.66
CA TYR A 55 14.11 -1.59 -18.45
C TYR A 55 12.93 -2.48 -18.82
N SER A 56 12.97 -3.72 -18.36
CA SER A 56 11.86 -4.67 -18.46
C SER A 56 11.51 -5.20 -17.07
N TYR A 57 10.25 -5.50 -16.83
CA TYR A 57 9.86 -6.22 -15.63
C TYR A 57 10.26 -7.69 -15.76
N ARG A 58 10.88 -8.24 -14.72
CA ARG A 58 11.31 -9.65 -14.69
C ARG A 58 10.09 -10.56 -14.73
N ALA A 59 10.02 -11.43 -15.74
CA ALA A 59 9.25 -12.66 -15.69
C ALA A 59 10.24 -13.81 -15.47
N GLU A 60 10.90 -13.92 -14.31
CA GLU A 60 11.83 -15.04 -14.06
C GLU A 60 11.60 -15.68 -12.68
N GLU A 61 11.53 -17.01 -12.70
CA GLU A 61 11.57 -18.01 -11.62
C GLU A 61 10.99 -17.57 -10.25
N PRO A 62 9.73 -17.96 -9.96
CA PRO A 62 8.95 -17.50 -8.80
C PRO A 62 9.64 -17.63 -7.43
N SER A 63 10.66 -18.47 -7.28
CA SER A 63 11.00 -19.02 -5.97
C SER A 63 11.79 -18.10 -5.01
N GLN A 64 12.66 -17.19 -5.47
CA GLN A 64 13.55 -16.44 -4.57
C GLN A 64 13.08 -15.01 -4.23
N ALA A 65 12.51 -14.29 -5.20
CA ALA A 65 11.90 -12.98 -4.95
C ALA A 65 10.67 -13.13 -4.02
N LEU A 66 9.78 -14.09 -4.30
CA LEU A 66 8.62 -14.39 -3.46
C LEU A 66 9.00 -14.81 -2.02
N GLN A 67 10.19 -15.39 -1.80
CA GLN A 67 10.63 -15.75 -0.45
C GLN A 67 11.00 -14.52 0.40
N THR A 68 11.57 -13.48 -0.22
CA THR A 68 11.94 -12.25 0.48
C THR A 68 10.69 -11.43 0.80
N ASP A 69 9.76 -11.40 -0.15
CA ASP A 69 8.46 -10.72 0.01
C ASP A 69 7.61 -11.38 1.08
N GLU A 70 7.59 -12.71 1.15
CA GLU A 70 6.82 -13.43 2.17
C GLU A 70 7.29 -13.11 3.59
N ALA A 71 8.61 -13.03 3.83
CA ALA A 71 9.11 -12.67 5.17
C ALA A 71 8.71 -11.24 5.58
N VAL A 72 8.78 -10.29 4.64
CA VAL A 72 8.35 -8.90 4.86
C VAL A 72 6.85 -8.85 5.13
N TRP A 73 6.04 -9.55 4.32
CA TRP A 73 4.60 -9.63 4.52
C TRP A 73 4.20 -10.32 5.80
N GLN A 74 4.93 -11.33 6.27
CA GLN A 74 4.67 -11.93 7.58
C GLN A 74 4.90 -10.91 8.70
N GLN A 75 6.02 -10.18 8.67
CA GLN A 75 6.28 -9.12 9.64
C GLN A 75 5.20 -8.03 9.59
N HIS A 76 4.81 -7.58 8.41
CA HIS A 76 3.78 -6.55 8.25
C HIS A 76 2.40 -7.06 8.68
N ARG A 77 2.05 -8.31 8.38
CA ARG A 77 0.84 -8.97 8.84
C ARG A 77 0.77 -9.01 10.36
N ASP A 78 1.86 -9.36 11.04
CA ASP A 78 1.92 -9.39 12.51
C ASP A 78 1.70 -8.00 13.11
N GLN A 79 2.31 -6.96 12.53
CA GLN A 79 2.13 -5.57 12.96
C GLN A 79 0.68 -5.10 12.79
N VAL A 80 0.07 -5.40 11.63
CA VAL A 80 -1.33 -5.10 11.33
C VAL A 80 -2.23 -5.82 12.32
N GLN A 81 -2.06 -7.12 12.52
CA GLN A 81 -2.86 -7.90 13.47
C GLN A 81 -2.76 -7.36 14.89
N ALA A 82 -1.56 -7.00 15.36
CA ALA A 82 -1.37 -6.42 16.68
C ALA A 82 -2.13 -5.08 16.83
N LEU A 83 -2.05 -4.20 15.83
CA LEU A 83 -2.73 -2.89 15.84
C LEU A 83 -4.25 -3.04 15.91
N PHE A 84 -4.83 -3.92 15.07
CA PHE A 84 -6.28 -4.12 15.02
C PHE A 84 -6.82 -4.98 16.17
N SER A 85 -6.00 -5.87 16.74
CA SER A 85 -6.35 -6.63 17.95
C SER A 85 -6.59 -5.71 19.15
N VAL A 86 -5.73 -4.71 19.35
CA VAL A 86 -5.93 -3.67 20.39
C VAL A 86 -7.22 -2.89 20.17
N ALA A 87 -7.61 -2.69 18.91
CA ALA A 87 -8.85 -2.00 18.55
C ALA A 87 -10.10 -2.89 18.65
N GLY A 88 -9.95 -4.21 18.79
CA GLY A 88 -11.04 -5.19 18.81
C GLY A 88 -11.71 -5.38 17.44
N ILE A 89 -10.97 -5.19 16.34
CA ILE A 89 -11.50 -5.21 14.97
C ILE A 89 -10.88 -6.40 14.21
N ALA A 90 -11.71 -7.15 13.50
CA ALA A 90 -11.21 -8.19 12.59
C ALA A 90 -10.59 -7.55 11.35
N VAL A 91 -9.37 -7.98 11.00
CA VAL A 91 -8.63 -7.48 9.85
C VAL A 91 -8.15 -8.64 8.97
N GLU A 92 -8.31 -8.48 7.66
CA GLU A 92 -7.68 -9.34 6.66
C GLU A 92 -6.43 -8.65 6.11
N PHE A 93 -5.40 -9.42 5.78
CA PHE A 93 -4.16 -8.91 5.21
C PHE A 93 -3.85 -9.62 3.89
N ALA A 94 -3.60 -8.84 2.85
CA ALA A 94 -3.25 -9.28 1.51
C ALA A 94 -1.88 -8.70 1.10
N GLY A 95 -0.91 -9.58 0.85
CA GLY A 95 0.34 -9.23 0.18
C GLY A 95 0.18 -9.39 -1.33
N VAL A 96 0.54 -8.37 -2.11
CA VAL A 96 0.33 -8.32 -3.56
C VAL A 96 1.61 -7.87 -4.26
N VAL A 97 1.96 -8.49 -5.39
CA VAL A 97 3.05 -8.00 -6.25
C VAL A 97 2.43 -7.24 -7.41
N GLY A 98 2.85 -5.99 -7.62
CA GLY A 98 2.34 -5.19 -8.74
C GLY A 98 2.62 -3.70 -8.59
N VAL A 99 1.89 -2.89 -9.34
CA VAL A 99 2.01 -1.43 -9.28
C VAL A 99 1.12 -0.91 -8.12
N PRO A 100 1.66 -0.32 -7.05
CA PRO A 100 0.91 -0.11 -5.79
C PRO A 100 -0.43 0.57 -5.94
N ASP A 101 -0.48 1.65 -6.71
CA ASP A 101 -1.66 2.48 -6.86
C ASP A 101 -2.70 1.87 -7.83
N GLU A 102 -2.32 0.87 -8.63
CA GLU A 102 -3.22 0.07 -9.46
C GLU A 102 -3.78 -1.11 -8.64
N GLU A 103 -2.91 -1.90 -8.01
CA GLU A 103 -3.28 -3.05 -7.19
C GLU A 103 -4.18 -2.68 -6.00
N ILE A 104 -3.94 -1.52 -5.36
CA ILE A 104 -4.83 -1.01 -4.30
C ILE A 104 -6.25 -0.78 -4.85
N VAL A 105 -6.38 -0.19 -6.03
CA VAL A 105 -7.70 0.11 -6.62
C VAL A 105 -8.37 -1.17 -7.11
N GLU A 106 -7.63 -2.07 -7.74
CA GLU A 106 -8.14 -3.35 -8.20
C GLU A 106 -8.64 -4.21 -7.02
N LEU A 107 -7.87 -4.32 -5.95
CA LEU A 107 -8.30 -5.05 -4.76
C LEU A 107 -9.50 -4.38 -4.08
N ALA A 108 -9.57 -3.04 -4.08
CA ALA A 108 -10.77 -2.34 -3.60
C ALA A 108 -12.02 -2.73 -4.40
N GLU A 109 -11.92 -2.85 -5.73
CA GLU A 109 -13.02 -3.27 -6.60
C GLU A 109 -13.44 -4.71 -6.31
N GLN A 110 -12.47 -5.61 -6.20
CA GLN A 110 -12.70 -7.03 -5.90
C GLN A 110 -13.35 -7.24 -4.52
N GLN A 111 -12.98 -6.42 -3.52
CA GLN A 111 -13.54 -6.47 -2.17
C GLN A 111 -14.81 -5.64 -2.00
N HIS A 112 -15.26 -4.95 -3.05
CA HIS A 112 -16.37 -3.99 -2.99
C HIS A 112 -16.20 -2.97 -1.85
N ALA A 113 -15.00 -2.42 -1.71
CA ALA A 113 -14.68 -1.46 -0.66
C ALA A 113 -15.44 -0.15 -0.88
N ASP A 114 -16.04 0.39 0.19
CA ASP A 114 -16.70 1.69 0.12
C ASP A 114 -15.72 2.85 0.37
N LEU A 115 -14.55 2.56 0.95
CA LEU A 115 -13.52 3.53 1.30
C LEU A 115 -12.12 2.91 1.15
N ILE A 116 -11.23 3.65 0.49
CA ILE A 116 -9.79 3.38 0.47
C ILE A 116 -9.08 4.37 1.40
N VAL A 117 -8.25 3.88 2.31
CA VAL A 117 -7.46 4.69 3.25
C VAL A 117 -5.97 4.54 2.96
N VAL A 118 -5.30 5.64 2.67
CA VAL A 118 -3.86 5.65 2.37
C VAL A 118 -3.15 6.78 3.10
N GLY A 119 -1.90 6.52 3.47
CA GLY A 119 -1.03 7.56 4.03
C GLY A 119 -0.50 8.50 2.96
N THR A 120 -0.08 9.68 3.37
CA THR A 120 0.79 10.55 2.57
C THR A 120 1.92 11.09 3.42
N ARG A 121 3.03 11.45 2.77
CA ARG A 121 4.22 12.04 3.41
C ARG A 121 4.26 13.54 3.09
N GLU A 122 5.00 14.31 3.88
CA GLU A 122 5.05 15.76 3.70
C GLU A 122 5.75 16.18 2.40
N PRO A 123 5.37 17.32 1.80
CA PRO A 123 5.94 17.81 0.54
C PRO A 123 7.47 17.90 0.51
N GLY A 124 8.12 18.21 1.64
CA GLY A 124 9.58 18.34 1.74
C GLY A 124 10.35 17.02 1.57
N PHE A 125 9.71 15.87 1.76
CA PHE A 125 10.34 14.55 1.55
C PHE A 125 10.53 14.24 0.06
N PHE A 126 9.67 14.80 -0.81
CA PHE A 126 9.56 14.41 -2.21
C PHE A 126 10.15 15.40 -3.23
N GLU A 127 10.82 16.46 -2.79
CA GLU A 127 11.52 17.39 -3.71
C GLU A 127 12.60 16.69 -4.58
N ARG A 128 12.96 15.44 -4.27
CA ARG A 128 13.98 14.66 -4.99
C ARG A 128 13.50 13.33 -5.62
N LEU A 129 12.25 12.90 -5.41
CA LEU A 129 11.75 11.61 -5.93
C LEU A 129 10.62 11.81 -6.95
N LEU A 130 11.00 11.97 -8.22
CA LEU A 130 10.10 11.98 -9.37
C LEU A 130 9.61 10.54 -9.69
N GLY A 131 8.80 9.97 -8.80
CA GLY A 131 8.29 8.59 -8.90
C GLY A 131 6.77 8.44 -8.86
N GLY A 132 6.00 9.54 -8.84
CA GLY A 132 4.55 9.50 -8.62
C GLY A 132 4.18 9.18 -7.17
N SER A 133 3.10 9.77 -6.66
CA SER A 133 2.61 9.48 -5.31
C SER A 133 1.52 8.42 -5.37
N VAL A 134 1.68 7.31 -4.63
CA VAL A 134 0.65 6.26 -4.53
C VAL A 134 -0.70 6.86 -4.14
N SER A 135 -0.72 7.77 -3.17
CA SER A 135 -1.94 8.45 -2.73
C SER A 135 -2.63 9.27 -3.83
N GLN A 136 -1.86 9.92 -4.70
CA GLN A 136 -2.39 10.65 -5.86
C GLN A 136 -2.91 9.71 -6.93
N GLY A 137 -2.19 8.61 -7.20
CA GLY A 137 -2.62 7.58 -8.14
C GLY A 137 -3.95 6.96 -7.72
N VAL A 138 -4.04 6.51 -6.47
CA VAL A 138 -5.27 5.97 -5.87
C VAL A 138 -6.41 6.97 -5.96
N ALA A 139 -6.21 8.21 -5.52
CA ALA A 139 -7.26 9.25 -5.57
C ALA A 139 -7.75 9.55 -7.00
N ARG A 140 -6.90 9.36 -8.01
CA ARG A 140 -7.27 9.57 -9.42
C ARG A 140 -8.06 8.41 -10.01
N ARG A 141 -7.84 7.17 -9.55
CA ARG A 141 -8.41 5.95 -10.16
C ARG A 141 -9.51 5.28 -9.35
N ALA A 142 -9.64 5.58 -8.06
CA ALA A 142 -10.60 4.93 -7.19
C ALA A 142 -12.05 5.07 -7.68
N HIS A 143 -12.81 3.97 -7.59
CA HIS A 143 -14.25 3.94 -7.86
C HIS A 143 -15.10 4.29 -6.62
N CYS A 144 -14.48 4.40 -5.44
CA CYS A 144 -15.10 4.69 -4.15
C CYS A 144 -14.39 5.83 -3.43
N ASP A 145 -14.86 6.18 -2.23
CA ASP A 145 -14.29 7.28 -1.46
C ASP A 145 -12.82 7.01 -1.12
N VAL A 146 -12.01 8.07 -1.08
CA VAL A 146 -10.59 7.99 -0.71
C VAL A 146 -10.30 8.92 0.45
N LEU A 147 -9.72 8.37 1.51
CA LEU A 147 -9.20 9.11 2.65
C LEU A 147 -7.67 9.11 2.61
N ILE A 148 -7.10 10.27 2.32
CA ILE A 148 -5.66 10.51 2.40
C ILE A 148 -5.33 11.03 3.80
N VAL A 149 -4.51 10.28 4.54
CA VAL A 149 -4.15 10.59 5.93
C VAL A 149 -2.82 11.33 5.95
N HIS A 150 -2.90 12.62 6.26
CA HIS A 150 -1.75 13.49 6.47
C HIS A 150 -1.12 13.31 7.85
N PRO A 151 0.19 13.56 8.01
CA PRO A 151 0.83 13.66 9.32
C PRO A 151 0.23 14.81 10.13
N ARG A 152 0.32 14.70 11.46
CA ARG A 152 -0.02 15.81 12.35
C ARG A 152 1.16 16.78 12.39
N PRO A 153 0.91 18.09 12.59
CA PRO A 153 1.98 19.06 12.75
C PRO A 153 2.97 18.63 13.85
N GLY A 154 4.25 18.46 13.48
CA GLY A 154 5.33 18.06 14.40
C GLY A 154 5.59 16.55 14.53
N GLU A 155 4.89 15.69 13.79
CA GLU A 155 5.27 14.28 13.63
C GLU A 155 6.21 14.13 12.41
N GLU A 156 7.49 13.88 12.66
CA GLU A 156 8.45 13.52 11.60
C GLU A 156 8.25 12.04 11.15
N ASP A 157 8.34 11.81 9.84
CA ASP A 157 8.38 10.46 9.23
C ASP A 157 9.76 9.81 9.39
#